data_AF-A0A543AUD7-F1
#
_entry.id   AF-A0A543AUD7-F1
#
_cell.length_a   1.000
_cell.length_b   1.000
_cell.length_c   1.000
_cell.angle_alpha   90.00
_cell.angle_beta   90.00
_cell.angle_gamma   90.00
#
_symmetry.space_group_name_H-M   'P 1'
#
loop_
_entity.id
_entity.type
_entity.pdbx_description
1 polymer ?
#
loop_
_entity_poly.entity_id
_entity_poly.type
_entity_poly.pdbx_seq_one_letter_code
_entity_poly.pdbx_strand_id
1 'polypeptide(L)'
;MLDQAAIAVATGAAGNAIAYLLSGRIDALRTKLTHLFRWKNTKERATVLGILDDDALALQRQTTSEADLKAKWTAIFMEQLFTCPEIREDLRSFATAAPEKAVHIGSQNNYGSGVFVGGDNHGGINLPAHEEGQ
;
A
#
# COMPACT_ATOMS: atom_id res chain seq x y z
N MET A 1 -27.85 5.30 -0.83
CA MET A 1 -27.58 4.29 0.22
C MET A 1 -26.30 3.58 -0.17
N LEU A 2 -25.25 3.63 0.65
CA LEU A 2 -24.01 2.89 0.37
C LEU A 2 -24.30 1.39 0.52
N ASP A 3 -23.93 0.62 -0.50
CA ASP A 3 -24.08 -0.83 -0.56
C ASP A 3 -23.24 -1.50 0.55
N GLN A 4 -23.76 -2.56 1.19
CA GLN A 4 -23.01 -3.28 2.25
C GLN A 4 -21.64 -3.77 1.74
N ALA A 5 -21.55 -4.11 0.46
CA ALA A 5 -20.29 -4.50 -0.13
C ALA A 5 -19.35 -3.33 -0.46
N ALA A 6 -19.80 -2.06 -0.41
CA ALA A 6 -18.91 -0.89 -0.41
C ALA A 6 -18.28 -0.68 0.98
N ILE A 7 -19.08 -0.84 2.04
CA ILE A 7 -18.61 -0.77 3.43
C ILE A 7 -17.57 -1.86 3.70
N ALA A 8 -17.86 -3.11 3.31
CA ALA A 8 -16.92 -4.22 3.48
C ALA A 8 -15.58 -4.00 2.76
N VAL A 9 -15.62 -3.45 1.54
CA VAL A 9 -14.39 -3.12 0.78
C VAL A 9 -13.60 -2.01 1.47
N ALA A 10 -14.25 -0.93 1.91
CA ALA A 10 -13.57 0.16 2.63
C ALA A 10 -12.96 -0.31 3.96
N THR A 11 -13.67 -1.13 4.73
CA THR A 11 -13.16 -1.70 5.99
C THR A 11 -11.99 -2.65 5.75
N GLY A 12 -12.04 -3.49 4.71
CA GLY A 12 -10.93 -4.36 4.33
C GLY A 12 -9.70 -3.57 3.89
N ALA A 13 -9.90 -2.55 3.05
CA ALA A 13 -8.83 -1.65 2.60
C ALA A 13 -8.18 -0.91 3.77
N ALA A 14 -8.97 -0.38 4.71
CA ALA A 14 -8.45 0.25 5.92
C ALA A 14 -7.63 -0.73 6.76
N GLY A 15 -8.14 -1.94 6.99
CA GLY A 15 -7.40 -2.99 7.69
C GLY A 15 -6.05 -3.28 7.05
N ASN A 16 -6.01 -3.35 5.72
CA ASN A 16 -4.75 -3.56 5.01
C ASN A 16 -3.80 -2.36 5.11
N ALA A 17 -4.30 -1.13 4.99
CA ALA A 17 -3.47 0.07 5.19
C ALA A 17 -2.80 0.08 6.57
N ILE A 18 -3.54 -0.27 7.63
CA ILE A 18 -2.97 -0.40 8.98
C ILE A 18 -1.94 -1.52 9.04
N ALA A 19 -2.17 -2.66 8.39
CA ALA A 19 -1.19 -3.75 8.34
C ALA A 19 0.13 -3.33 7.68
N TYR A 20 0.10 -2.49 6.64
CA TYR A 20 1.30 -1.91 6.04
C TYR A 20 2.02 -0.94 7.01
N LEU A 21 1.28 -0.09 7.72
CA LEU A 21 1.84 0.83 8.71
C LEU A 21 2.55 0.08 9.84
N LEU A 22 1.90 -0.95 10.39
CA LEU A 22 2.47 -1.79 11.45
C LEU A 22 3.67 -2.62 10.99
N SER A 23 3.71 -2.96 9.69
CA SER A 23 4.84 -3.67 9.09
C SER A 23 6.01 -2.75 8.74
N GLY A 24 5.93 -1.44 9.03
CA GLY A 24 6.94 -0.44 8.68
C GLY A 24 7.05 -0.16 7.18
N ARG A 25 6.05 -0.54 6.37
CA ARG A 25 6.08 -0.46 4.91
C ARG A 25 5.38 0.78 4.36
N ILE A 26 5.75 1.92 4.91
CA ILE A 26 5.11 3.20 4.61
C ILE A 26 5.30 3.58 3.13
N ASP A 27 6.50 3.37 2.57
CA ASP A 27 6.77 3.66 1.15
C ASP A 27 5.95 2.79 0.18
N ALA A 28 5.83 1.50 0.47
CA ALA A 28 5.02 0.59 -0.34
C ALA A 28 3.52 0.98 -0.29
N LEU A 29 3.04 1.38 0.89
CA LEU A 29 1.69 1.90 1.06
C LEU A 29 1.50 3.23 0.31
N ARG A 30 2.48 4.15 0.39
CA ARG A 30 2.48 5.42 -0.34
C ARG A 30 2.36 5.20 -1.84
N THR A 31 3.11 4.27 -2.43
CA THR A 31 2.98 3.93 -3.86
C THR A 31 1.59 3.40 -4.20
N LYS A 32 1.04 2.48 -3.40
CA LYS A 32 -0.31 1.93 -3.62
C LYS A 32 -1.41 2.98 -3.51
N LEU A 33 -1.34 3.86 -2.51
CA LEU A 33 -2.29 4.96 -2.36
C LEU A 33 -2.14 5.98 -3.49
N THR A 34 -0.92 6.28 -3.93
CA THR A 34 -0.69 7.18 -5.09
C THR A 34 -1.39 6.67 -6.34
N HIS A 35 -1.35 5.35 -6.57
CA HIS A 35 -2.07 4.71 -7.67
C HIS A 35 -3.59 4.75 -7.47
N LEU A 36 -4.07 4.46 -6.27
CA LEU A 36 -5.50 4.45 -5.94
C LEU A 36 -6.15 5.83 -6.07
N PHE A 37 -5.40 6.89 -5.74
CA PHE A 37 -5.81 8.29 -5.87
C PHE A 37 -5.30 8.94 -7.16
N ARG A 38 -4.96 8.17 -8.21
CA ARG A 38 -4.48 8.72 -9.50
C ARG A 38 -5.46 9.68 -10.16
N TRP A 39 -6.75 9.52 -9.87
CA TRP A 39 -7.86 10.32 -10.40
C TRP A 39 -8.02 11.66 -9.68
N LYS A 40 -7.52 11.79 -8.45
CA LYS A 40 -7.51 13.05 -7.70
C LYS A 40 -6.46 14.00 -8.26
N ASN A 41 -6.71 15.30 -8.13
CA ASN A 41 -5.70 16.30 -8.46
C ASN A 41 -4.48 16.21 -7.54
N THR A 42 -3.35 16.78 -7.98
CA THR A 42 -2.06 16.68 -7.28
C THR A 42 -2.13 17.18 -5.83
N LYS A 43 -2.92 18.21 -5.54
CA LYS A 43 -3.04 18.79 -4.20
C LYS A 43 -3.80 17.85 -3.26
N GLU A 44 -4.95 17.36 -3.66
CA GLU A 44 -5.72 16.41 -2.85
C GLU A 44 -4.94 15.12 -2.61
N ARG A 45 -4.20 14.65 -3.62
CA ARG A 45 -3.33 13.48 -3.47
C ARG A 45 -2.23 13.72 -2.45
N ALA A 46 -1.55 14.88 -2.52
CA ALA A 46 -0.54 15.26 -1.53
C ALA A 46 -1.13 15.36 -0.12
N THR A 47 -2.36 15.85 0.03
CA THR A 47 -3.05 15.89 1.33
C THR A 47 -3.26 14.49 1.90
N VAL A 48 -3.78 13.54 1.12
CA VAL A 48 -3.97 12.16 1.59
C VAL A 48 -2.64 11.47 1.92
N LEU A 49 -1.60 11.71 1.13
CA LEU A 49 -0.27 11.19 1.41
C LEU A 49 0.40 11.84 2.63
N GLY A 50 0.05 13.09 2.95
CA GLY A 50 0.45 13.76 4.18
C GLY A 50 -0.23 13.17 5.41
N ILE A 51 -1.52 12.83 5.30
CA ILE A 51 -2.26 12.12 6.36
C ILE A 51 -1.58 10.79 6.69
N LEU A 52 -1.13 10.05 5.68
CA LEU A 52 -0.38 8.80 5.87
C LEU A 52 0.90 8.99 6.69
N ASP A 53 1.66 10.04 6.40
CA ASP A 53 2.94 10.32 7.07
C ASP A 53 2.70 10.69 8.55
N ASP A 54 1.69 11.52 8.80
CA ASP A 54 1.27 11.90 10.15
C ASP A 54 0.78 10.69 10.96
N ASP A 55 -0.04 9.82 10.35
CA ASP A 55 -0.54 8.60 10.99
C ASP A 55 0.59 7.61 11.31
N ALA A 56 1.59 7.50 10.44
CA ALA A 56 2.77 6.69 10.67
C ALA A 56 3.63 7.22 11.83
N LEU A 57 3.76 8.54 11.95
CA LEU A 57 4.43 9.18 13.09
C LEU A 57 3.63 9.01 14.38
N ALA A 58 2.31 9.13 14.32
CA ALA A 58 1.42 8.97 15.46
C ALA A 58 1.45 7.54 16.01
N LEU A 59 1.49 6.52 15.14
CA LEU A 59 1.69 5.12 15.55
C LEU A 59 3.04 4.91 16.23
N GLN A 60 4.12 5.44 15.65
CA GLN A 60 5.46 5.33 16.22
C GLN A 60 5.55 5.99 17.60
N ARG A 61 4.87 7.12 17.79
CA ARG A 61 4.80 7.84 19.06
C ARG A 61 3.76 7.28 20.04
N GLN A 62 3.00 6.26 19.63
CA GLN A 62 1.90 5.68 20.39
C GLN A 62 0.86 6.73 20.84
N THR A 63 0.69 7.79 20.05
CA THR A 63 -0.27 8.88 20.33
C THR A 63 -1.65 8.60 19.72
N THR A 64 -1.81 7.45 19.08
CA THR A 64 -3.06 7.04 18.46
C THR A 64 -3.15 5.51 18.42
N SER A 65 -4.37 4.97 18.44
CA SER A 65 -4.61 3.53 18.41
C SER A 65 -4.80 3.02 16.98
N GLU A 66 -4.48 1.76 16.75
CA GLU A 66 -4.76 1.06 15.49
C GLU A 66 -6.26 1.12 15.11
N ALA A 67 -7.14 1.01 16.10
CA ALA A 67 -8.59 1.09 15.92
C ALA A 67 -9.04 2.47 15.43
N ASP A 68 -8.48 3.54 15.99
CA ASP A 68 -8.77 4.93 15.59
C ASP A 68 -8.32 5.19 14.15
N LEU A 69 -7.11 4.74 13.79
CA LEU A 69 -6.63 4.85 12.42
C LEU A 69 -7.45 4.01 11.45
N LYS A 70 -7.83 2.79 11.84
CA LYS A 70 -8.69 1.96 11.00
C LYS A 70 -10.03 2.65 10.74
N ALA A 71 -10.63 3.29 11.75
CA ALA A 71 -11.87 4.04 11.59
C ALA A 71 -11.68 5.25 10.65
N LYS A 72 -10.61 6.03 10.84
CA LYS A 72 -10.23 7.17 9.99
C LYS A 72 -10.05 6.76 8.52
N TRP A 73 -9.24 5.73 8.26
CA TRP A 73 -9.00 5.24 6.91
C TRP A 73 -10.24 4.62 6.27
N THR A 74 -11.11 3.96 7.06
CA THR A 74 -12.40 3.47 6.56
C THR A 74 -13.26 4.63 6.08
N ALA A 75 -13.31 5.75 6.82
CA ALA A 75 -14.05 6.94 6.40
C ALA A 75 -13.49 7.56 5.12
N ILE A 76 -12.16 7.69 5.01
CA ILE A 76 -11.49 8.19 3.79
C ILE A 76 -11.84 7.33 2.57
N PHE A 77 -11.77 6.00 2.71
CA PHE A 77 -12.09 5.10 1.60
C PHE A 77 -13.59 5.08 1.26
N MET A 78 -14.47 5.24 2.25
CA MET A 78 -15.91 5.37 2.00
C MET A 78 -16.24 6.67 1.27
N GLU A 79 -15.66 7.80 1.67
CA GLU A 79 -15.80 9.07 0.96
C GLU A 79 -15.31 8.93 -0.49
N GLN A 80 -14.16 8.27 -0.68
CA GLN A 80 -13.62 8.06 -2.01
C GLN A 80 -14.51 7.18 -2.90
N LEU A 81 -15.09 6.11 -2.35
CA LEU A 81 -16.07 5.27 -3.07
C LEU A 81 -17.35 6.05 -3.41
N PHE A 82 -17.75 6.99 -2.57
CA PHE A 82 -18.90 7.85 -2.81
C PHE A 82 -18.64 8.85 -3.95
N THR A 83 -17.46 9.47 -3.97
CA THR A 83 -17.08 10.43 -5.00
C THR A 83 -16.70 9.77 -6.33
N CYS A 84 -16.11 8.57 -6.30
CA CYS A 84 -15.54 7.92 -7.46
C CYS A 84 -15.79 6.40 -7.40
N PRO A 85 -17.02 5.94 -7.72
CA PRO A 85 -17.40 4.53 -7.55
C PRO A 85 -16.61 3.56 -8.43
N GLU A 86 -15.98 4.04 -9.52
CA GLU A 86 -15.10 3.27 -10.41
C GLU A 86 -13.85 2.72 -9.69
N ILE A 87 -13.40 3.34 -8.59
CA ILE A 87 -12.23 2.86 -7.85
C ILE A 87 -12.53 1.62 -6.99
N ARG A 88 -13.77 1.12 -7.01
CA ARG A 88 -14.20 -0.02 -6.19
C ARG A 88 -13.36 -1.27 -6.43
N GLU A 89 -12.97 -1.54 -7.67
CA GLU A 89 -12.18 -2.73 -8.00
C GLU A 89 -10.71 -2.58 -7.58
N ASP A 90 -10.12 -1.41 -7.81
CA ASP A 90 -8.78 -1.07 -7.30
C ASP A 90 -8.74 -1.16 -5.77
N LEU A 91 -9.77 -0.65 -5.08
CA LEU A 91 -9.88 -0.68 -3.63
C LEU A 91 -10.15 -2.07 -3.07
N ARG A 92 -10.94 -2.90 -3.76
CA ARG A 92 -11.14 -4.33 -3.42
C ARG A 92 -9.84 -5.11 -3.59
N SER A 93 -9.09 -4.84 -4.66
CA SER A 93 -7.78 -5.44 -4.89
C SER A 93 -6.81 -5.02 -3.79
N PHE A 94 -6.83 -3.75 -3.39
CA PHE A 94 -6.06 -3.28 -2.25
C PHE A 94 -6.49 -3.91 -0.92
N ALA A 95 -7.79 -4.11 -0.69
CA ALA A 95 -8.32 -4.75 0.52
C ALA A 95 -7.91 -6.22 0.68
N THR A 96 -7.66 -6.91 -0.43
CA THR A 96 -7.33 -8.34 -0.47
C THR A 96 -5.84 -8.61 -0.69
N ALA A 97 -5.09 -7.61 -1.20
CA ALA A 97 -3.66 -7.71 -1.34
C ALA A 97 -3.02 -7.85 0.05
N ALA A 98 -2.46 -9.01 0.36
CA ALA A 98 -1.64 -9.14 1.56
C ALA A 98 -0.52 -8.08 1.53
N PRO A 99 -0.06 -7.56 2.68
CA PRO A 99 1.25 -6.97 2.76
C PRO A 99 2.22 -8.11 2.42
N GLU A 100 2.59 -8.21 1.14
CA GLU A 100 3.40 -9.30 0.62
C GLU A 100 4.54 -9.53 1.59
N LYS A 101 4.76 -10.73 2.16
CA LYS A 101 5.99 -10.97 2.96
C LYS A 101 7.13 -10.39 2.15
N ALA A 102 8.01 -9.62 2.80
CA ALA A 102 9.14 -9.01 2.12
C ALA A 102 9.82 -10.19 1.46
N VAL A 103 9.61 -10.34 0.15
CA VAL A 103 10.44 -11.20 -0.64
C VAL A 103 11.79 -10.61 -0.34
N HIS A 104 12.68 -11.42 0.24
CA HIS A 104 14.09 -11.09 0.31
C HIS A 104 14.57 -10.88 -1.13
N ILE A 105 14.23 -9.74 -1.71
CA ILE A 105 14.97 -9.14 -2.79
C ILE A 105 16.16 -8.58 -2.04
N GLY A 106 17.20 -9.42 -1.93
CA GLY A 106 18.47 -9.04 -1.34
C GLY A 106 18.83 -7.66 -1.87
N SER A 107 19.01 -6.71 -0.95
CA SER A 107 19.53 -5.36 -1.13
C SER A 107 19.80 -4.99 -2.60
N GLN A 108 18.77 -4.55 -3.32
CA GLN A 108 18.98 -3.80 -4.55
C GLN A 108 18.79 -2.34 -4.21
N ASN A 109 19.84 -1.76 -3.64
CA ASN A 109 20.13 -0.34 -3.75
C ASN A 109 20.26 0.00 -5.25
N ASN A 110 19.14 0.16 -5.95
CA ASN A 110 19.17 0.69 -7.31
C ASN A 110 19.13 2.22 -7.21
N TYR A 111 20.30 2.82 -6.96
CA TYR A 111 20.57 4.21 -7.29
C TYR A 111 20.76 4.28 -8.82
N GLY A 112 19.66 4.21 -9.56
CA GLY A 112 19.69 4.17 -11.02
C GLY A 112 18.42 4.80 -11.58
N SER A 113 18.57 5.95 -12.23
CA SER A 113 17.50 6.60 -12.98
C SER A 113 17.07 5.68 -14.12
N GLY A 114 15.87 5.12 -14.04
CA GLY A 114 15.34 4.19 -15.03
C GLY A 114 13.82 4.12 -14.99
N VAL A 115 13.20 4.31 -16.15
CA VAL A 115 11.75 4.26 -16.36
C VAL A 115 11.28 2.81 -16.19
N PHE A 116 10.43 2.56 -15.20
CA PHE A 116 9.75 1.27 -15.04
C PHE A 116 8.49 1.24 -15.91
N VAL A 117 8.60 0.69 -17.13
CA VAL A 117 7.46 0.19 -17.90
C VAL A 117 7.37 -1.30 -17.64
N GLY A 118 6.16 -1.75 -17.30
CA GLY A 118 5.89 -3.09 -16.77
C GLY A 118 6.12 -4.24 -17.75
N GLY A 119 6.14 -5.44 -17.18
CA GLY A 119 6.13 -6.69 -17.93
C GLY A 119 7.22 -7.64 -17.44
N ASP A 120 6.78 -8.77 -16.90
CA ASP A 120 7.48 -10.06 -16.91
C ASP A 120 8.89 -10.16 -16.30
N ASN A 121 8.98 -10.72 -15.09
CA ASN A 121 10.25 -11.18 -14.51
C ASN A 121 10.39 -12.70 -14.72
N HIS A 122 10.93 -13.11 -15.87
CA HIS A 122 11.51 -14.45 -16.03
C HIS A 122 12.95 -14.44 -15.49
N GLY A 123 13.11 -14.80 -14.22
CA GLY A 123 14.43 -14.98 -13.59
C GLY A 123 14.92 -16.41 -13.75
N GLY A 124 15.83 -16.65 -14.69
CA GLY A 124 16.61 -17.88 -14.75
C GLY A 124 17.51 -18.00 -13.52
N ILE A 125 17.40 -19.12 -12.80
CA ILE A 125 18.20 -19.42 -11.61
C ILE A 125 19.61 -19.79 -12.10
N ASN A 126 20.60 -18.95 -11.80
CA ASN A 126 22.00 -19.33 -11.90
C ASN A 126 22.50 -19.59 -10.47
N LEU A 127 22.72 -20.86 -10.14
CA LEU A 127 23.32 -21.29 -8.86
C LEU A 127 24.84 -21.28 -9.01
N PRO A 128 25.60 -20.54 -8.18
CA PRO A 128 27.02 -20.80 -8.02
C PRO A 128 27.27 -21.50 -6.68
N ALA A 129 27.85 -22.69 -6.72
CA ALA A 129 28.53 -23.39 -5.63
C ALA A 129 29.01 -24.73 -6.21
N HIS A 130 30.24 -25.22 -6.08
CA HIS A 130 31.29 -24.96 -5.10
C HIS A 130 32.52 -25.77 -5.59
N GLU A 131 33.69 -25.13 -5.68
CA GLU A 131 34.96 -25.86 -5.67
C GLU A 131 35.20 -26.34 -4.23
N GLU A 132 35.36 -27.66 -4.03
CA GLU A 132 36.31 -28.26 -3.08
C GLU A 132 36.76 -29.61 -3.63
N GLY A 133 38.08 -29.84 -3.63
CA GLY A 133 38.72 -31.00 -4.24
C GLY A 133 38.90 -32.18 -3.30
N GLN A 134 39.07 -33.35 -3.91
CA GLN A 134 40.11 -34.35 -3.61
C GLN A 134 40.30 -35.25 -4.83
#